data_AF-A0A9D7FAE1-F1
#
_entry.id   AF-A0A9D7FAE1-F1
#
_cell.length_a   1.000
_cell.length_b   1.000
_cell.length_c   1.000
_cell.angle_alpha   90.00
_cell.angle_beta   90.00
_cell.angle_gamma   90.00
#
_symmetry.space_group_name_H-M   'P 1'
#
loop_
_entity.id
_entity.type
_entity.pdbx_description
1 polymer ?
#
loop_
_entity_poly.entity_id
_entity_poly.type
_entity_poly.pdbx_seq_one_letter_code
_entity_poly.pdbx_strand_id
1 'polypeptide(L)'
;MNNFSENIVNQRFKAVFEELEARRLIKGKSDIAKRLGTYNHVVNSILKGQRNVTVDQLWKLFETYEVNANYLFGQSEDIFLPTAKILDLLPTRSLQERHFPGRQNISMVPGRAMAGYAMEYQDKDFLGGFQKFSIPGLEGELVAFEISGDSMMPTVTNGDIVVCEPLERGEPLRDNQVYVIVTDVVVAKRIQQVKEGDRIPQLLLISDNSTVYKPYEVDLEEIRQILKVKCRLTSYAIG
;
A
#
# COMPACT_ATOMS: atom_id res chain seq x y z
N MET A 1 53.94 -4.66 -10.66
CA MET A 1 52.70 -5.10 -11.34
C MET A 1 51.60 -5.09 -10.31
N ASN A 2 50.54 -4.30 -10.48
CA ASN A 2 49.46 -4.25 -9.49
C ASN A 2 48.74 -5.60 -9.47
N ASN A 3 48.93 -6.34 -8.38
CA ASN A 3 48.29 -7.62 -8.16
C ASN A 3 46.93 -7.35 -7.48
N PHE A 4 45.86 -7.33 -8.27
CA PHE A 4 44.51 -7.10 -7.79
C PHE A 4 43.84 -8.39 -7.28
N SER A 5 44.60 -9.45 -7.05
CA SER A 5 44.08 -10.70 -6.47
C SER A 5 43.56 -10.52 -5.04
N GLU A 6 44.01 -9.49 -4.31
CA GLU A 6 43.50 -9.13 -2.99
C GLU A 6 42.23 -8.26 -3.04
N ASN A 7 41.80 -7.80 -4.24
CA ASN A 7 40.58 -7.03 -4.38
C ASN A 7 39.36 -7.94 -4.20
N ILE A 8 38.54 -7.64 -3.20
CA ILE A 8 37.31 -8.38 -2.87
C ILE A 8 36.37 -8.54 -4.08
N VAL A 9 36.26 -7.51 -4.93
CA VAL A 9 35.42 -7.54 -6.12
C VAL A 9 35.95 -8.55 -7.14
N ASN A 10 37.28 -8.64 -7.30
CA ASN A 10 37.89 -9.59 -8.22
C ASN A 10 37.79 -11.03 -7.69
N GLN A 11 37.95 -11.23 -6.38
CA GLN A 11 37.77 -12.54 -5.74
C GLN A 11 36.32 -13.02 -5.90
N ARG A 12 35.36 -12.16 -5.58
CA ARG A 12 33.92 -12.47 -5.71
C ARG A 12 33.52 -12.60 -7.18
N PHE A 13 34.11 -11.84 -8.11
CA PHE A 13 33.89 -12.02 -9.56
C PHE A 13 34.35 -13.40 -10.04
N LYS A 14 35.49 -13.88 -9.54
CA LYS A 14 35.95 -15.24 -9.84
C LYS A 14 34.97 -16.30 -9.33
N ALA A 15 34.46 -16.14 -8.10
CA ALA A 15 33.43 -17.04 -7.56
C ALA A 15 32.12 -16.99 -8.37
N VAL A 16 31.68 -15.80 -8.80
CA VAL A 16 30.52 -15.65 -9.70
C VAL A 16 30.76 -16.40 -11.02
N PHE A 17 31.94 -16.25 -11.62
CA PHE A 17 32.27 -16.94 -12.86
C PHE A 17 32.18 -18.48 -12.74
N GLU A 18 32.74 -19.03 -11.66
CA GLU A 18 32.70 -20.47 -11.37
C GLU A 18 31.26 -20.95 -11.17
N GLU A 19 30.44 -20.18 -10.45
CA GLU A 19 29.04 -20.50 -10.19
C GLU A 19 28.17 -20.41 -11.46
N LEU A 20 28.43 -19.44 -12.35
CA LEU A 20 27.75 -19.32 -13.63
C LEU A 20 28.05 -20.52 -14.55
N GLU A 21 29.30 -21.01 -14.55
CA GLU A 21 29.67 -22.25 -15.25
C GLU A 21 28.98 -23.46 -14.62
N ALA A 22 28.97 -23.57 -13.29
CA ALA A 22 28.36 -24.68 -12.56
C ALA A 22 26.84 -24.79 -12.85
N ARG A 23 26.14 -23.65 -12.91
CA ARG A 23 24.70 -23.58 -13.26
C ARG A 23 24.41 -23.68 -14.76
N ARG A 24 25.45 -23.83 -15.61
CA ARG A 24 25.36 -23.85 -17.07
C ARG A 24 24.72 -22.59 -17.67
N LEU A 25 24.83 -21.46 -16.99
CA LEU A 25 24.38 -20.15 -17.48
C LEU A 25 25.36 -19.56 -18.49
N ILE A 26 26.62 -20.01 -18.46
CA ILE A 26 27.64 -19.71 -19.46
C ILE A 26 28.35 -20.98 -19.91
N LYS A 27 28.78 -21.02 -21.18
CA LYS A 27 29.59 -22.12 -21.74
C LYS A 27 31.09 -21.97 -21.49
N GLY A 28 31.50 -20.82 -20.95
CA GLY A 28 32.88 -20.52 -20.58
C GLY A 28 33.27 -19.07 -20.78
N LYS A 29 34.57 -18.78 -20.70
CA LYS A 29 35.13 -17.40 -20.78
C LYS A 29 34.67 -16.62 -22.01
N SER A 30 34.50 -17.31 -23.15
CA SER A 30 34.02 -16.71 -24.41
C SER A 30 32.59 -16.20 -24.35
N ASP A 31 31.75 -16.87 -23.58
CA ASP A 31 30.33 -16.57 -23.49
C ASP A 31 30.11 -15.36 -22.58
N ILE A 32 30.71 -15.38 -21.39
CA ILE A 32 30.67 -14.24 -20.46
C ILE A 32 31.34 -13.00 -21.06
N ALA A 33 32.46 -13.14 -21.79
CA ALA A 33 33.14 -12.00 -22.42
C ALA A 33 32.21 -11.26 -23.39
N LYS A 34 31.48 -11.99 -24.24
CA LYS A 34 30.50 -11.41 -25.16
C LYS A 34 29.40 -10.65 -24.42
N ARG A 35 28.84 -11.25 -23.36
CA ARG A 35 27.77 -10.63 -22.57
C ARG A 35 28.21 -9.41 -21.80
N LEU A 36 29.46 -9.39 -21.31
CA LEU A 36 30.06 -8.23 -20.66
C LEU A 36 30.58 -7.16 -21.65
N GLY A 37 30.42 -7.37 -22.96
CA GLY A 37 30.93 -6.46 -23.99
C GLY A 37 32.46 -6.33 -23.98
N THR A 38 33.17 -7.42 -23.73
CA THR A 38 34.63 -7.46 -23.63
C THR A 38 35.23 -8.67 -24.35
N TYR A 39 36.55 -8.85 -24.25
CA TYR A 39 37.28 -9.93 -24.91
C TYR A 39 37.73 -11.02 -23.92
N ASN A 40 37.89 -12.24 -24.41
CA ASN A 40 38.30 -13.40 -23.60
C ASN A 40 39.59 -13.17 -22.81
N HIS A 41 40.56 -12.51 -23.42
CA HIS A 41 41.84 -12.21 -22.78
C HIS A 41 41.66 -11.23 -21.61
N VAL A 42 40.69 -10.31 -21.68
CA VAL A 42 40.36 -9.38 -20.59
C VAL A 42 39.76 -10.13 -19.41
N VAL A 43 38.77 -11.00 -19.66
CA VAL A 43 38.17 -11.85 -18.61
C VAL A 43 39.24 -12.72 -17.97
N ASN A 44 40.15 -13.31 -18.76
CA ASN A 44 41.24 -14.13 -18.24
C ASN A 44 42.21 -13.33 -17.35
N SER A 45 42.56 -12.10 -17.74
CA SER A 45 43.39 -11.22 -16.91
C SER A 45 42.69 -10.81 -15.61
N ILE A 46 41.38 -10.61 -15.63
CA ILE A 46 40.58 -10.34 -14.42
C ILE A 46 40.60 -11.55 -13.48
N LEU A 47 40.33 -12.76 -14.00
CA LEU A 47 40.34 -14.01 -13.22
C LEU A 47 41.71 -14.33 -12.61
N LYS A 48 42.79 -13.89 -13.25
CA LYS A 48 44.17 -13.99 -12.75
C LYS A 48 44.55 -12.86 -11.78
N GLY A 49 43.65 -11.92 -11.48
CA GLY A 49 43.93 -10.77 -10.61
C GLY A 49 44.86 -9.73 -11.23
N GLN A 50 45.11 -9.78 -12.55
CA GLN A 50 45.98 -8.83 -13.25
C GLN A 50 45.28 -7.53 -13.62
N ARG A 51 43.94 -7.52 -13.58
CA ARG A 51 43.10 -6.37 -13.95
C ARG A 51 41.84 -6.34 -13.09
N ASN A 52 41.37 -5.14 -12.72
CA ASN A 52 40.08 -4.96 -12.05
C ASN A 52 38.90 -5.11 -13.03
N VAL A 53 37.78 -5.58 -12.51
CA VAL A 53 36.48 -5.49 -13.19
C VAL A 53 36.08 -4.02 -13.31
N THR A 54 35.62 -3.59 -14.48
CA THR A 54 35.14 -2.21 -14.67
C THR A 54 33.69 -2.05 -14.21
N VAL A 55 33.26 -0.82 -13.90
CA VAL A 55 31.86 -0.53 -13.53
C VAL A 55 30.87 -1.00 -14.59
N ASP A 56 31.19 -0.78 -15.88
CA ASP A 56 30.37 -1.23 -17.00
C ASP A 56 30.25 -2.77 -17.07
N GLN A 57 31.34 -3.49 -16.79
CA GLN A 57 31.32 -4.96 -16.70
C GLN A 57 30.51 -5.45 -15.50
N LEU A 58 30.60 -4.78 -14.35
CA LEU A 58 29.79 -5.10 -13.17
C LEU A 58 28.31 -4.89 -13.45
N TRP A 59 27.95 -3.75 -14.04
CA TRP A 59 26.56 -3.43 -14.41
C TRP A 59 25.96 -4.49 -15.33
N LYS A 60 26.67 -4.87 -16.42
CA LYS A 60 26.24 -5.93 -17.33
C LYS A 60 26.12 -7.29 -16.64
N LEU A 61 27.00 -7.58 -15.68
CA LEU A 61 26.95 -8.81 -14.91
C LEU A 61 25.69 -8.88 -14.03
N PHE A 62 25.34 -7.78 -13.35
CA PHE A 62 24.14 -7.67 -12.53
C PHE A 62 22.87 -7.80 -13.37
N GLU A 63 22.81 -7.12 -14.50
CA GLU A 63 21.63 -7.10 -15.36
C GLU A 63 21.44 -8.43 -16.12
N THR A 64 22.52 -9.02 -16.64
CA THR A 64 22.42 -10.20 -17.51
C THR A 64 22.23 -11.51 -16.74
N TYR A 65 22.78 -11.59 -15.54
CA TYR A 65 22.84 -12.83 -14.77
C TYR A 65 22.22 -12.71 -13.37
N GLU A 66 21.55 -11.60 -13.08
CA GLU A 66 20.89 -11.34 -11.79
C GLU A 66 21.85 -11.53 -10.59
N VAL A 67 23.13 -11.21 -10.79
CA VAL A 67 24.17 -11.30 -9.75
C VAL A 67 23.92 -10.21 -8.72
N ASN A 68 23.99 -10.58 -7.43
CA ASN A 68 23.80 -9.66 -6.33
C ASN A 68 25.02 -8.71 -6.21
N ALA A 69 24.79 -7.41 -6.37
CA ALA A 69 25.85 -6.41 -6.19
C ALA A 69 26.46 -6.47 -4.79
N ASN A 70 25.65 -6.71 -3.77
CA ASN A 70 26.12 -6.79 -2.38
C ASN A 70 27.10 -7.96 -2.19
N TYR A 71 26.94 -9.06 -2.92
CA TYR A 71 27.90 -10.16 -2.89
C TYR A 71 29.26 -9.73 -3.46
N LEU A 72 29.28 -9.06 -4.62
CA LEU A 72 30.53 -8.60 -5.22
C LEU A 72 31.28 -7.60 -4.36
N PHE A 73 30.58 -6.76 -3.61
CA PHE A 73 31.19 -5.81 -2.68
C PHE A 73 31.44 -6.38 -1.28
N GLY A 74 31.19 -7.67 -1.05
CA GLY A 74 31.45 -8.34 0.23
C GLY A 74 30.45 -8.02 1.35
N GLN A 75 29.27 -7.52 1.01
CA GLN A 75 28.19 -7.17 1.94
C GLN A 75 27.10 -8.26 2.03
N SER A 76 27.23 -9.34 1.27
CA SER A 76 26.31 -10.48 1.28
C SER A 76 27.05 -11.77 0.87
N GLU A 77 26.52 -12.92 1.27
CA GLU A 77 27.00 -14.25 0.84
C GLU A 77 26.15 -14.82 -0.32
N ASP A 78 25.05 -14.17 -0.70
CA ASP A 78 24.15 -14.63 -1.76
C ASP A 78 24.65 -14.17 -3.13
N ILE A 79 25.18 -15.10 -3.95
CA ILE A 79 25.75 -14.80 -5.28
C ILE A 79 24.72 -14.19 -6.24
N PHE A 80 23.49 -14.71 -6.22
CA PHE A 80 22.40 -14.26 -7.08
C PHE A 80 21.31 -13.61 -6.24
N LEU A 81 20.60 -12.68 -6.86
CA LEU A 81 19.42 -12.11 -6.27
C LEU A 81 18.33 -13.19 -6.24
N PRO A 82 17.53 -13.28 -5.16
CA PRO A 82 16.36 -14.14 -5.16
C PRO A 82 15.49 -13.77 -6.35
N THR A 83 15.08 -14.75 -7.16
CA THR A 83 14.26 -14.60 -8.39
C THR A 83 12.94 -13.84 -8.18
N ALA A 84 12.65 -13.41 -6.95
CA ALA A 84 11.46 -12.66 -6.56
C ALA A 84 11.67 -11.13 -6.34
N LYS A 85 12.89 -10.55 -6.39
CA LYS A 85 13.09 -9.23 -5.74
C LYS A 85 14.07 -8.21 -6.37
N ILE A 86 14.21 -8.14 -7.69
CA ILE A 86 14.95 -6.98 -8.29
C ILE A 86 14.01 -5.84 -8.69
N LEU A 87 12.75 -6.13 -8.94
CA LEU A 87 11.77 -5.12 -9.34
C LEU A 87 11.41 -4.14 -8.20
N ASP A 88 11.89 -4.36 -6.97
CA ASP A 88 11.56 -3.59 -5.75
C ASP A 88 12.58 -2.51 -5.37
N LEU A 89 13.73 -2.37 -6.08
CA LEU A 89 14.83 -1.49 -5.64
C LEU A 89 15.01 -0.19 -6.42
N LEU A 90 14.20 0.08 -7.45
CA LEU A 90 14.12 1.42 -8.06
C LEU A 90 12.86 2.14 -7.57
N PRO A 91 12.97 3.36 -6.99
CA PRO A 91 11.82 4.13 -6.53
C PRO A 91 11.12 4.82 -7.72
N THR A 92 10.74 4.04 -8.74
CA THR A 92 10.03 4.53 -9.93
C THR A 92 8.73 3.80 -10.21
N ARG A 93 8.21 3.01 -9.26
CA ARG A 93 6.84 2.50 -9.40
C ARG A 93 5.82 3.61 -9.16
N SER A 94 5.00 3.83 -10.19
CA SER A 94 3.69 4.43 -10.11
C SER A 94 2.95 3.94 -8.85
N LEU A 95 2.22 4.85 -8.22
CA LEU A 95 1.47 4.62 -6.97
C LEU A 95 0.45 3.46 -7.04
N GLN A 96 0.26 2.83 -8.20
CA GLN A 96 -0.78 1.82 -8.44
C GLN A 96 -0.39 0.39 -8.06
N GLU A 97 0.89 0.07 -7.85
CA GLU A 97 1.31 -1.32 -7.56
C GLU A 97 2.19 -1.45 -6.32
N ARG A 98 1.85 -0.71 -5.26
CA ARG A 98 2.18 -1.16 -3.91
C ARG A 98 1.19 -2.24 -3.52
N HIS A 99 1.45 -3.48 -3.93
CA HIS A 99 0.93 -4.62 -3.20
C HIS A 99 1.72 -4.69 -1.88
N PHE A 100 1.36 -3.83 -0.93
CA PHE A 100 1.60 -4.18 0.47
C PHE A 100 0.84 -5.50 0.68
N PRO A 101 1.46 -6.58 1.19
CA PRO A 101 0.70 -7.64 1.85
C PRO A 101 0.11 -7.13 3.18
N GLY A 102 -0.08 -5.81 3.32
CA GLY A 102 -1.00 -5.23 4.26
C GLY A 102 -2.39 -5.58 3.78
N ARG A 103 -3.23 -6.07 4.69
CA ARG A 103 -4.64 -6.33 4.41
C ARG A 103 -5.19 -5.09 3.70
N GLN A 104 -5.58 -5.20 2.42
CA GLN A 104 -6.33 -4.15 1.72
C GLN A 104 -7.73 -4.11 2.36
N ASN A 105 -7.78 -3.49 3.53
CA ASN A 105 -8.83 -3.68 4.50
C ASN A 105 -9.86 -2.55 4.48
N ILE A 106 -9.59 -1.48 3.72
CA ILE A 106 -10.50 -0.36 3.52
C ILE A 106 -11.11 -0.47 2.12
N SER A 107 -12.43 -0.68 2.05
CA SER A 107 -13.19 -0.68 0.78
C SER A 107 -13.72 0.73 0.49
N MET A 108 -13.37 1.30 -0.68
CA MET A 108 -13.80 2.63 -1.10
C MET A 108 -15.17 2.59 -1.77
N VAL A 109 -16.18 3.20 -1.15
CA VAL A 109 -17.52 3.36 -1.73
C VAL A 109 -17.56 4.71 -2.47
N PRO A 110 -17.60 4.72 -3.82
CA PRO A 110 -17.67 5.97 -4.58
C PRO A 110 -19.06 6.60 -4.44
N GLY A 111 -19.15 7.93 -4.60
CA GLY A 111 -20.42 8.68 -4.48
C GLY A 111 -21.59 8.11 -5.30
N ARG A 112 -21.32 7.60 -6.50
CA ARG A 112 -22.33 6.95 -7.37
C ARG A 112 -22.90 5.63 -6.83
N ALA A 113 -22.19 4.98 -5.90
CA ALA A 113 -22.58 3.70 -5.30
C ALA A 113 -23.20 3.86 -3.90
N MET A 114 -23.32 5.08 -3.37
CA MET A 114 -23.85 5.35 -2.02
C MET A 114 -25.29 4.86 -1.84
N ALA A 115 -26.15 5.09 -2.84
CA ALA A 115 -27.53 4.60 -2.82
C ALA A 115 -27.58 3.06 -2.85
N GLY A 116 -26.72 2.44 -3.67
CA GLY A 116 -26.59 0.98 -3.71
C GLY A 116 -26.11 0.43 -2.36
N TYR A 117 -25.10 1.06 -1.75
CA TYR A 117 -24.60 0.70 -0.42
C TYR A 117 -25.70 0.80 0.65
N ALA A 118 -26.53 1.85 0.62
CA ALA A 118 -27.63 1.99 1.56
C ALA A 118 -28.66 0.85 1.43
N MET A 119 -28.90 0.33 0.22
CA MET A 119 -29.94 -0.68 -0.06
C MET A 119 -29.43 -2.13 0.02
N GLU A 120 -28.20 -2.40 -0.44
CA GLU A 120 -27.66 -3.76 -0.65
C GLU A 120 -26.53 -4.12 0.34
N TYR A 121 -26.43 -3.38 1.46
CA TYR A 121 -25.37 -3.42 2.47
C TYR A 121 -24.87 -4.83 2.92
N GLN A 122 -25.66 -5.88 2.75
CA GLN A 122 -25.35 -7.23 3.27
C GLN A 122 -24.61 -8.16 2.31
N ASP A 123 -24.39 -7.78 1.05
CA ASP A 123 -23.70 -8.66 0.11
C ASP A 123 -22.18 -8.42 0.15
N LYS A 124 -21.42 -9.40 0.66
CA LYS A 124 -19.95 -9.38 0.62
C LYS A 124 -19.43 -9.27 -0.82
N ASP A 125 -20.21 -9.71 -1.80
CA ASP A 125 -19.87 -9.59 -3.22
C ASP A 125 -20.00 -8.14 -3.71
N PHE A 126 -20.92 -7.33 -3.15
CA PHE A 126 -21.10 -5.92 -3.52
C PHE A 126 -19.84 -5.10 -3.23
N LEU A 127 -19.23 -5.29 -2.06
CA LEU A 127 -17.97 -4.63 -1.69
C LEU A 127 -16.74 -5.22 -2.41
N GLY A 128 -16.87 -6.42 -2.99
CA GLY A 128 -15.77 -7.12 -3.68
C GLY A 128 -15.26 -6.39 -4.91
N GLY A 129 -16.13 -5.66 -5.61
CA GLY A 129 -15.80 -4.91 -6.83
C GLY A 129 -15.21 -3.51 -6.59
N PHE A 130 -15.17 -3.04 -5.36
CA PHE A 130 -14.68 -1.70 -5.04
C PHE A 130 -13.17 -1.63 -4.89
N GLN A 131 -12.61 -0.45 -5.15
CA GLN A 131 -11.20 -0.19 -4.93
C GLN A 131 -10.89 -0.36 -3.45
N LYS A 132 -9.84 -1.13 -3.13
CA LYS A 132 -9.39 -1.35 -1.76
C LYS A 132 -8.03 -0.72 -1.53
N PHE A 133 -7.83 -0.22 -0.33
CA PHE A 133 -6.56 0.36 0.12
C PHE A 133 -6.36 0.10 1.61
N SER A 134 -5.21 0.52 2.14
CA SER A 134 -4.86 0.35 3.55
C SER A 134 -4.14 1.60 4.05
N ILE A 135 -4.38 1.98 5.30
CA ILE A 135 -3.68 3.07 5.98
C ILE A 135 -2.92 2.47 7.18
N PRO A 136 -1.61 2.75 7.35
CA PRO A 136 -0.87 2.30 8.53
C PRO A 136 -1.54 2.73 9.83
N GLY A 137 -1.72 1.79 10.76
CA GLY A 137 -2.40 2.01 12.04
C GLY A 137 -3.93 1.89 12.01
N LEU A 138 -4.54 1.66 10.84
CA LEU A 138 -5.96 1.32 10.72
C LEU A 138 -6.14 -0.16 10.37
N GLU A 139 -6.53 -0.94 11.37
CA GLU A 139 -6.80 -2.38 11.27
C GLU A 139 -8.32 -2.67 11.27
N GLY A 140 -8.70 -3.92 10.96
CA GLY A 140 -10.10 -4.35 10.88
C GLY A 140 -10.69 -4.24 9.47
N GLU A 141 -11.95 -4.66 9.28
CA GLU A 141 -12.69 -4.47 8.03
C GLU A 141 -13.32 -3.06 8.02
N LEU A 142 -12.82 -2.21 7.14
CA LEU A 142 -13.15 -0.78 7.10
C LEU A 142 -13.80 -0.41 5.77
N VAL A 143 -14.60 0.66 5.81
CA VAL A 143 -15.27 1.22 4.63
C VAL A 143 -14.95 2.71 4.56
N ALA A 144 -14.68 3.22 3.37
CA ALA A 144 -14.43 4.63 3.13
C ALA A 144 -15.51 5.23 2.24
N PHE A 145 -15.95 6.45 2.55
CA PHE A 145 -16.97 7.17 1.81
C PHE A 145 -16.44 8.54 1.39
N GLU A 146 -16.67 8.92 0.13
CA GLU A 146 -16.48 10.28 -0.34
C GLU A 146 -17.68 11.14 0.09
N ILE A 147 -17.42 12.19 0.87
CA ILE A 147 -18.46 13.07 1.41
C ILE A 147 -18.86 14.11 0.36
N SER A 148 -20.17 14.23 0.16
CA SER A 148 -20.78 15.26 -0.66
C SER A 148 -21.56 16.26 0.21
N GLY A 149 -21.37 17.55 -0.04
CA GLY A 149 -22.06 18.64 0.66
C GLY A 149 -21.25 19.25 1.82
N ASP A 150 -21.87 20.21 2.51
CA ASP A 150 -21.23 21.10 3.49
C ASP A 150 -21.84 21.01 4.90
N SER A 151 -22.74 20.06 5.14
CA SER A 151 -23.43 19.91 6.42
C SER A 151 -22.51 19.66 7.61
N MET A 152 -21.34 19.06 7.38
CA MET A 152 -20.35 18.77 8.42
C MET A 152 -19.19 19.77 8.45
N MET A 153 -19.27 20.89 7.73
CA MET A 153 -18.26 21.94 7.84
C MET A 153 -18.25 22.56 9.24
N PRO A 154 -17.07 22.87 9.82
CA PRO A 154 -15.73 22.77 9.21
C PRO A 154 -15.04 21.40 9.40
N THR A 155 -15.63 20.49 10.17
CA THR A 155 -15.00 19.22 10.56
C THR A 155 -14.80 18.26 9.40
N VAL A 156 -15.72 18.24 8.44
CA VAL A 156 -15.64 17.46 7.20
C VAL A 156 -16.19 18.32 6.07
N THR A 157 -15.43 18.45 4.99
CA THR A 157 -15.77 19.29 3.84
C THR A 157 -16.16 18.44 2.63
N ASN A 158 -16.77 19.09 1.63
CA ASN A 158 -17.11 18.44 0.38
C ASN A 158 -15.85 17.89 -0.32
N GLY A 159 -15.89 16.62 -0.72
CA GLY A 159 -14.75 15.91 -1.33
C GLY A 159 -13.79 15.25 -0.33
N ASP A 160 -14.00 15.44 0.98
CA ASP A 160 -13.25 14.67 1.98
C ASP A 160 -13.66 13.18 1.93
N ILE A 161 -12.70 12.30 2.21
CA ILE A 161 -12.97 10.87 2.37
C ILE A 161 -12.96 10.54 3.87
N VAL A 162 -14.04 9.95 4.36
CA VAL A 162 -14.12 9.46 5.74
C VAL A 162 -13.94 7.96 5.79
N VAL A 163 -12.97 7.49 6.59
CA VAL A 163 -12.72 6.07 6.83
C VAL A 163 -13.44 5.65 8.10
N CYS A 164 -14.25 4.61 7.99
CA CYS A 164 -15.17 4.19 9.03
C CYS A 164 -15.03 2.71 9.37
N GLU A 165 -15.34 2.39 10.62
CA GLU A 165 -15.44 1.03 11.16
C GLU A 165 -16.92 0.71 11.40
N PRO A 166 -17.46 -0.37 10.80
CA PRO A 166 -18.79 -0.87 11.13
C PRO A 166 -18.87 -1.22 12.61
N LEU A 167 -19.92 -0.74 13.29
CA LEU A 167 -20.18 -1.13 14.68
C LEU A 167 -21.09 -2.35 14.73
N GLU A 168 -20.76 -3.29 15.63
CA GLU A 168 -21.65 -4.40 15.95
C GLU A 168 -22.82 -3.95 16.85
N ARG A 169 -23.92 -4.72 16.83
CA ARG A 169 -25.06 -4.45 17.71
C ARG A 169 -24.63 -4.53 19.17
N GLY A 170 -24.91 -3.46 19.92
CA GLY A 170 -24.58 -3.37 21.35
C GLY A 170 -23.26 -2.68 21.67
N GLU A 171 -22.46 -2.33 20.65
CA GLU A 171 -21.29 -1.48 20.88
C GLU A 171 -21.68 -0.08 21.39
N PRO A 172 -20.90 0.50 22.30
CA PRO A 172 -21.22 1.79 22.90
C PRO A 172 -21.07 2.93 21.89
N LEU A 173 -22.17 3.65 21.66
CA LEU A 173 -22.15 4.92 20.95
C LEU A 173 -21.75 6.05 21.90
N ARG A 174 -20.99 7.02 21.38
CA ARG A 174 -20.54 8.19 22.13
C ARG A 174 -21.20 9.44 21.59
N ASP A 175 -21.89 10.16 22.45
CA ASP A 175 -22.52 11.42 22.09
C ASP A 175 -21.49 12.44 21.56
N ASN A 176 -21.94 13.27 20.63
CA ASN A 176 -21.19 14.33 19.97
C ASN A 176 -19.96 13.84 19.17
N GLN A 177 -19.82 12.54 18.92
CA GLN A 177 -18.85 12.02 17.96
C GLN A 177 -19.46 11.91 16.56
N VAL A 178 -18.60 11.93 15.54
CA VAL A 178 -19.03 11.83 14.14
C VAL A 178 -19.19 10.37 13.75
N TYR A 179 -20.35 10.04 13.22
CA TYR A 179 -20.68 8.74 12.67
C TYR A 179 -21.20 8.90 11.24
N VAL A 180 -21.06 7.83 10.46
CA VAL A 180 -21.83 7.64 9.25
C VAL A 180 -23.06 6.79 9.61
N ILE A 181 -24.23 7.31 9.30
CA ILE A 181 -25.53 6.67 9.55
C ILE A 181 -26.11 6.23 8.22
N VAL A 182 -26.52 4.97 8.14
CA VAL A 182 -27.08 4.35 6.95
C VAL A 182 -28.54 4.02 7.21
N THR A 183 -29.43 4.71 6.51
CA THR A 183 -30.87 4.45 6.45
C THR A 183 -31.21 4.02 5.02
N ASP A 184 -32.19 4.67 4.38
CA ASP A 184 -32.36 4.75 2.94
C ASP A 184 -31.26 5.59 2.24
N VAL A 185 -30.58 6.47 2.99
CA VAL A 185 -29.45 7.28 2.54
C VAL A 185 -28.25 7.09 3.47
N VAL A 186 -27.08 7.56 3.03
CA VAL A 186 -25.86 7.55 3.84
C VAL A 186 -25.48 8.98 4.20
N VAL A 187 -25.39 9.28 5.49
CA VAL A 187 -25.09 10.63 5.97
C VAL A 187 -24.02 10.62 7.06
N ALA A 188 -23.10 11.59 7.01
CA ALA A 188 -22.18 11.87 8.11
C ALA A 188 -22.77 12.94 9.04
N LYS A 189 -22.89 12.63 10.33
CA LYS A 189 -23.49 13.49 11.36
C LYS A 189 -22.82 13.27 12.71
N ARG A 190 -22.90 14.26 13.61
CA ARG A 190 -22.76 13.99 15.04
C ARG A 190 -24.03 13.34 15.55
N ILE A 191 -23.92 12.44 16.51
CA ILE A 191 -25.08 11.81 17.13
C ILE A 191 -25.23 12.27 18.58
N GLN A 192 -26.47 12.29 19.07
CA GLN A 192 -26.79 12.22 20.49
C GLN A 192 -27.84 11.14 20.70
N GLN A 193 -27.65 10.29 21.72
CA GLN A 193 -28.61 9.26 22.07
C GLN A 193 -29.84 9.89 22.74
N VAL A 194 -31.02 9.73 22.15
CA VAL A 194 -32.28 10.10 22.79
C VAL A 194 -32.69 8.93 23.69
N LYS A 195 -32.73 9.16 24.99
CA LYS A 195 -33.00 8.11 25.99
C LYS A 195 -34.43 8.17 26.48
N GLU A 196 -35.09 7.02 26.50
CA GLU A 196 -36.40 6.82 27.11
C GLU A 196 -36.30 5.67 28.12
N GLY A 197 -36.11 6.04 29.39
CA GLY A 197 -35.74 5.07 30.44
C GLY A 197 -34.40 4.41 30.13
N ASP A 198 -34.37 3.07 30.14
CA ASP A 198 -33.18 2.27 29.82
C ASP A 198 -33.02 1.99 28.31
N ARG A 199 -33.92 2.51 27.46
CA ARG A 199 -33.89 2.32 26.02
C ARG A 199 -33.39 3.57 25.31
N ILE A 200 -32.85 3.36 24.11
CA ILE A 200 -32.48 4.43 23.19
C ILE A 200 -33.33 4.20 21.94
N PRO A 201 -34.55 4.74 21.84
CA PRO A 201 -35.40 4.54 20.65
C PRO A 201 -34.87 5.28 19.43
N GLN A 202 -34.15 6.39 19.63
CA GLN A 202 -33.81 7.35 18.58
C GLN A 202 -32.38 7.89 18.72
N LEU A 203 -31.83 8.34 17.60
CA LEU A 203 -30.62 9.15 17.55
C LEU A 203 -30.95 10.55 17.01
N LEU A 204 -30.52 11.59 17.73
CA LEU A 204 -30.54 12.95 17.24
C LEU A 204 -29.29 13.17 16.37
N LEU A 205 -29.51 13.45 15.08
CA LEU A 205 -28.45 13.70 14.10
C LEU A 205 -28.20 15.20 13.98
N ILE A 206 -26.95 15.61 14.23
CA ILE A 206 -26.54 17.01 14.32
C ILE A 206 -25.48 17.29 13.26
N SER A 207 -25.68 18.39 12.54
CA SER A 207 -24.74 18.92 11.56
C SER A 207 -23.83 19.95 12.23
N ASP A 208 -22.54 19.96 11.88
CA ASP A 208 -21.59 20.97 12.39
C ASP A 208 -21.87 22.35 11.79
N ASN A 209 -22.41 22.39 10.57
CA ASN A 209 -22.90 23.60 9.92
C ASN A 209 -24.33 23.92 10.40
N SER A 210 -24.46 24.24 11.70
CA SER A 210 -25.75 24.41 12.39
C SER A 210 -26.54 25.65 11.94
N THR A 211 -25.92 26.59 11.24
CA THR A 211 -26.58 27.80 10.71
C THR A 211 -27.46 27.48 9.51
N VAL A 212 -27.12 26.44 8.75
CA VAL A 212 -27.85 26.00 7.54
C VAL A 212 -28.67 24.74 7.82
N TYR A 213 -28.14 23.82 8.62
CA TYR A 213 -28.72 22.49 8.82
C TYR A 213 -29.22 22.31 10.25
N LYS A 214 -30.53 22.15 10.41
CA LYS A 214 -31.14 21.86 11.72
C LYS A 214 -30.93 20.39 12.10
N PRO A 215 -30.73 20.08 13.40
CA PRO A 215 -30.79 18.72 13.90
C PRO A 215 -32.14 18.05 13.61
N TYR A 216 -32.12 16.73 13.43
CA TYR A 216 -33.33 15.91 13.25
C TYR A 216 -33.13 14.53 13.89
N GLU A 217 -34.23 13.92 14.32
CA GLU A 217 -34.23 12.60 14.96
C GLU A 217 -34.44 11.50 13.92
N VAL A 218 -33.84 10.35 14.17
CA VAL A 218 -34.01 9.13 13.37
C VAL A 218 -34.25 7.96 14.32
N ASP A 219 -35.28 7.16 14.03
CA ASP A 219 -35.60 5.97 14.79
C ASP A 219 -34.51 4.90 14.61
N LEU A 220 -34.09 4.24 15.70
CA LEU A 220 -33.10 3.17 15.61
C LEU A 220 -33.55 2.01 14.70
N GLU A 221 -34.87 1.81 14.55
CA GLU A 221 -35.44 0.78 13.67
C GLU A 221 -35.23 1.09 12.18
N GLU A 222 -35.12 2.37 11.80
CA GLU A 222 -34.85 2.79 10.43
C GLU A 222 -33.36 2.71 10.07
N ILE A 223 -32.49 2.69 11.08
CA ILE A 223 -31.04 2.65 10.90
C ILE A 223 -30.61 1.22 10.57
N ARG A 224 -30.10 1.05 9.36
CA ARG A 224 -29.54 -0.21 8.85
C ARG A 224 -28.13 -0.46 9.37
N GLN A 225 -27.33 0.61 9.49
CA GLN A 225 -25.95 0.52 9.95
C GLN A 225 -25.49 1.83 10.61
N ILE A 226 -24.64 1.68 11.63
CA ILE A 226 -23.88 2.76 12.24
C ILE A 226 -22.39 2.48 12.04
N LEU A 227 -21.69 3.47 11.51
CA LEU A 227 -20.29 3.41 11.14
C LEU A 227 -19.52 4.47 11.92
N LYS A 228 -18.54 4.06 12.73
CA LYS A 228 -17.72 4.98 13.51
C LYS A 228 -16.62 5.58 12.64
N VAL A 229 -16.57 6.90 12.54
CA VAL A 229 -15.50 7.58 11.78
C VAL A 229 -14.18 7.46 12.55
N LYS A 230 -13.17 6.86 11.91
CA LYS A 230 -11.81 6.67 12.47
C LYS A 230 -10.84 7.72 11.97
N CYS A 231 -10.98 8.13 10.71
CA CYS A 231 -10.04 9.01 10.03
C CYS A 231 -10.75 9.83 8.95
N ARG A 232 -10.24 11.03 8.68
CA ARG A 232 -10.62 11.90 7.58
C ARG A 232 -9.40 12.15 6.69
N LEU A 233 -9.54 11.88 5.41
CA LEU A 233 -8.55 12.20 4.38
C LEU A 233 -9.08 13.41 3.62
N THR A 234 -8.26 14.46 3.55
CA THR A 234 -8.63 15.71 2.90
C THR A 234 -7.57 16.10 1.89
N SER A 235 -8.01 16.58 0.72
CA SER A 235 -7.14 17.13 -0.32
C SER A 235 -6.89 18.63 -0.14
N TYR A 236 -7.59 19.27 0.82
CA TYR A 236 -7.35 20.66 1.18
C TYR A 236 -5.92 20.81 1.72
N ALA A 237 -5.11 21.60 1.01
CA ALA A 237 -3.72 21.85 1.38
C ALA A 237 -3.64 22.46 2.79
N ILE A 238 -2.69 21.96 3.58
CA ILE A 238 -2.26 22.64 4.81
C ILE A 238 -1.49 23.88 4.34
N GLY A 239 -2.22 24.98 4.10
CA GLY A 239 -1.67 26.30 3.79
C GLY A 239 -1.19 27.02 5.03
#